data_AF-A3Z230-F1
#
_entry.id   AF-A3Z230-F1
#
_cell.length_a   1.000
_cell.length_b   1.000
_cell.length_c   1.000
_cell.angle_alpha   90.00
_cell.angle_beta   90.00
_cell.angle_gamma   90.00
#
_symmetry.space_group_name_H-M   'P 1'
#
loop_
_entity.id
_entity.type
_entity.pdbx_description
1 polymer ?
#
loop_
_entity_poly.entity_id
_entity_poly.type
_entity_poly.pdbx_seq_one_letter_code
_entity_poly.pdbx_strand_id
1 'polypeptide(L)'
;MRGPRRGFRLLAASAAVALAVWTPLPLVPAAAGATELGEQTSFLRAPWKLRWRTYYSTVFDRGGEYYVTIEMPEEAGAGLGALEIRQISGADWRFSFDDSRTRAFLGQPRREGPPVPVQASFNDASRLFRISFPTPPTPGQIVTVALRPWSNPSSADVYQFSVVAFPAGPNPVAQQVGIARMSIYELVDF
;
A
#
# COMPACT_ATOMS: atom_id res chain seq x y z
N MET A 1 -39.09 -13.77 91.98
CA MET A 1 -37.79 -14.26 91.45
C MET A 1 -37.06 -13.11 90.77
N ARG A 2 -35.84 -12.80 91.27
CA ARG A 2 -34.70 -12.04 90.71
C ARG A 2 -34.86 -11.18 89.44
N GLY A 3 -34.87 -9.85 89.63
CA GLY A 3 -33.80 -8.86 89.36
C GLY A 3 -33.06 -8.75 87.99
N PRO A 4 -32.46 -7.56 87.69
CA PRO A 4 -32.26 -7.01 86.34
C PRO A 4 -30.79 -7.01 85.85
N ARG A 5 -30.54 -6.80 84.53
CA ARG A 5 -29.23 -6.47 83.92
C ARG A 5 -29.47 -5.64 82.62
N ARG A 6 -29.05 -4.37 82.48
CA ARG A 6 -27.71 -3.72 82.33
C ARG A 6 -26.94 -4.06 81.04
N GLY A 7 -26.58 -3.00 80.29
CA GLY A 7 -25.46 -2.91 79.34
C GLY A 7 -25.75 -3.49 77.95
N PHE A 8 -25.28 -2.96 76.82
CA PHE A 8 -24.10 -2.13 76.55
C PHE A 8 -24.32 -1.42 75.20
N ARG A 9 -23.91 -0.14 75.09
CA ARG A 9 -23.65 0.50 73.79
C ARG A 9 -22.36 -0.11 73.24
N LEU A 10 -22.38 -0.60 72.01
CA LEU A 10 -21.16 -0.86 71.24
C LEU A 10 -21.23 -0.09 69.93
N LEU A 11 -20.30 0.86 69.82
CA LEU A 11 -19.90 1.50 68.58
C LEU A 11 -19.44 0.41 67.60
N ALA A 12 -20.09 0.29 66.45
CA ALA A 12 -19.53 -0.44 65.33
C ALA A 12 -18.72 0.56 64.48
N ALA A 13 -17.42 0.38 64.52
CA ALA A 13 -16.43 1.17 63.80
C ALA A 13 -16.60 1.02 62.29
N SER A 14 -16.47 2.15 61.59
CA SER A 14 -16.32 2.24 60.15
C SER A 14 -15.08 1.46 59.70
N ALA A 15 -15.27 0.40 58.92
CA ALA A 15 -14.21 -0.24 58.17
C ALA A 15 -14.45 0.02 56.67
N ALA A 16 -13.82 1.08 56.14
CA ALA A 16 -13.75 1.32 54.71
C ALA A 16 -12.73 0.34 54.11
N VAL A 17 -13.22 -0.67 53.38
CA VAL A 17 -12.38 -1.56 52.58
C VAL A 17 -12.07 -0.84 51.27
N ALA A 18 -10.84 -0.32 51.15
CA ALA A 18 -10.33 0.20 49.88
C ALA A 18 -9.91 -0.98 49.00
N LEU A 19 -10.77 -1.36 48.05
CA LEU A 19 -10.42 -2.28 46.96
C LEU A 19 -9.50 -1.54 45.99
N ALA A 20 -8.21 -1.85 46.01
CA ALA A 20 -7.27 -1.43 44.98
C ALA A 20 -7.58 -2.22 43.69
N VAL A 21 -8.31 -1.59 42.77
CA VAL A 21 -8.52 -2.12 41.42
C VAL A 21 -7.23 -1.93 40.63
N TRP A 22 -6.51 -3.03 40.41
CA TRP A 22 -5.33 -3.03 39.55
C TRP A 22 -5.82 -3.14 38.10
N THR A 23 -6.04 -2.00 37.43
CA THR A 23 -6.30 -1.99 35.99
C THR A 23 -5.00 -2.28 35.24
N PRO A 24 -4.89 -3.37 34.47
CA PRO A 24 -3.76 -3.55 33.58
C PRO A 24 -3.83 -2.48 32.49
N LEU A 25 -2.74 -1.71 32.34
CA LEU A 25 -2.56 -0.79 31.21
C LEU A 25 -2.64 -1.60 29.90
N PRO A 26 -3.49 -1.22 28.93
CA PRO A 26 -3.40 -1.80 27.61
C PRO A 26 -2.06 -1.37 26.99
N LEU A 27 -1.23 -2.35 26.65
CA LEU A 27 -0.09 -2.16 25.76
C LEU A 27 -0.63 -1.74 24.39
N VAL A 28 -0.65 -0.44 24.14
CA VAL A 28 -0.90 0.10 22.81
C VAL A 28 0.29 -0.32 21.94
N PRO A 29 0.10 -1.05 20.83
CA PRO A 29 1.20 -1.31 19.91
C PRO A 29 1.66 0.04 19.35
N ALA A 30 2.93 0.39 19.59
CA ALA A 30 3.55 1.52 18.93
C ALA A 30 3.43 1.30 17.42
N ALA A 31 2.68 2.16 16.74
CA ALA A 31 2.79 2.28 15.30
C ALA A 31 4.27 2.53 15.00
N ALA A 32 4.88 1.67 14.18
CA ALA A 32 6.25 1.84 13.75
C ALA A 32 6.40 3.26 13.20
N GLY A 33 7.16 4.08 13.92
CA GLY A 33 7.31 5.49 13.63
C GLY A 33 7.99 5.65 12.29
N ALA A 34 7.27 6.19 11.32
CA ALA A 34 7.90 6.97 10.28
C ALA A 34 8.73 8.06 11.00
N THR A 35 10.02 8.17 10.71
CA THR A 35 10.82 9.25 11.27
C THR A 35 10.38 10.54 10.58
N GLU A 36 9.52 11.32 11.25
CA GLU A 36 9.17 12.69 10.87
C GLU A 36 10.39 13.59 11.09
N LEU A 37 11.26 13.68 10.09
CA LEU A 37 12.31 14.70 10.01
C LEU A 37 11.69 15.96 9.39
N GLY A 38 11.04 16.77 10.23
CA GLY A 38 10.17 17.88 9.79
C GLY A 38 8.80 17.37 9.33
N GLU A 39 7.94 18.26 8.80
CA GLU A 39 6.62 17.92 8.26
C GLU A 39 6.68 17.01 7.00
N GLN A 40 7.76 16.24 6.83
CA GLN A 40 8.11 15.46 5.67
C GLN A 40 8.24 13.98 6.01
N THR A 41 7.66 13.12 5.19
CA THR A 41 7.71 11.67 5.38
C THR A 41 8.67 11.03 4.39
N SER A 42 9.58 10.18 4.86
CA SER A 42 10.46 9.36 4.02
C SER A 42 10.37 7.88 4.39
N PHE A 43 10.68 6.99 3.45
CA PHE A 43 10.92 5.59 3.79
C PHE A 43 12.24 5.47 4.55
N LEU A 44 12.24 4.70 5.65
CA LEU A 44 13.49 4.28 6.30
C LEU A 44 14.29 3.34 5.39
N ARG A 45 13.57 2.41 4.74
CA ARG A 45 14.09 1.56 3.68
C ARG A 45 13.14 1.59 2.50
N ALA A 46 13.56 2.26 1.42
CA ALA A 46 12.73 2.37 0.23
C ALA A 46 12.49 1.00 -0.44
N PRO A 47 11.30 0.77 -1.03
CA PRO A 47 11.07 -0.41 -1.85
C PRO A 47 11.97 -0.37 -3.08
N TRP A 48 12.56 -1.52 -3.41
CA TRP A 48 13.47 -1.69 -4.55
C TRP A 48 13.15 -2.94 -5.38
N LYS A 49 12.32 -3.85 -4.84
CA LYS A 49 11.92 -5.07 -5.52
C LYS A 49 10.69 -4.81 -6.39
N LEU A 50 10.96 -4.53 -7.67
CA LEU A 50 9.96 -4.28 -8.69
C LEU A 50 9.83 -5.49 -9.62
N ARG A 51 8.59 -5.90 -9.92
CA ARG A 51 8.29 -6.84 -10.99
C ARG A 51 7.21 -6.28 -11.91
N TRP A 52 7.42 -6.45 -13.20
CA TRP A 52 6.43 -6.17 -14.23
C TRP A 52 5.97 -7.47 -14.86
N ARG A 53 4.67 -7.63 -15.09
CA ARG A 53 4.13 -8.80 -15.79
C ARG A 53 2.95 -8.40 -16.67
N THR A 54 2.93 -8.95 -17.88
CA THR A 54 1.72 -9.02 -18.71
C THR A 54 1.56 -10.46 -19.19
N TYR A 55 0.32 -10.88 -19.43
CA TYR A 55 0.02 -12.18 -20.06
C TYR A 55 -0.37 -12.04 -21.53
N TYR A 56 -0.53 -10.80 -22.00
CA TYR A 56 -0.87 -10.44 -23.37
C TYR A 56 0.27 -9.55 -23.87
N SER A 57 1.07 -10.07 -24.79
CA SER A 57 2.34 -9.47 -25.17
C SER A 57 2.49 -9.30 -26.68
N THR A 58 1.40 -9.37 -27.45
CA THR A 58 1.42 -9.05 -28.88
C THR A 58 0.88 -7.64 -29.13
N VAL A 59 1.31 -7.03 -30.24
CA VAL A 59 0.81 -5.73 -30.69
C VAL A 59 -0.71 -5.74 -30.76
N PHE A 60 -1.35 -4.63 -30.40
CA PHE A 60 -2.81 -4.45 -30.41
C PHE A 60 -3.67 -5.40 -29.56
N ASP A 61 -3.09 -6.34 -28.81
CA ASP A 61 -3.85 -7.21 -27.91
C ASP A 61 -4.78 -6.39 -27.02
N ARG A 62 -6.06 -6.73 -27.06
CA ARG A 62 -7.07 -6.12 -26.20
C ARG A 62 -7.27 -6.96 -24.96
N GLY A 63 -7.60 -6.31 -23.86
CA GLY A 63 -8.00 -7.02 -22.65
C GLY A 63 -6.86 -7.59 -21.82
N GLY A 64 -5.61 -7.18 -22.10
CA GLY A 64 -4.48 -7.39 -21.19
C GLY A 64 -4.53 -6.52 -19.94
N GLU A 65 -3.83 -6.94 -18.89
CA GLU A 65 -3.51 -6.12 -17.72
C GLU A 65 -1.99 -6.10 -17.57
N TYR A 66 -1.45 -4.95 -17.17
CA TYR A 66 -0.05 -4.81 -16.81
C TYR A 66 0.08 -4.77 -15.29
N TYR A 67 0.68 -5.81 -14.74
CA TYR A 67 0.85 -5.95 -13.31
C TYR A 67 2.19 -5.38 -12.87
N VAL A 68 2.14 -4.39 -11.99
CA VAL A 68 3.28 -3.78 -11.33
C VAL A 68 3.27 -4.24 -9.88
N THR A 69 4.15 -5.17 -9.54
CA THR A 69 4.25 -5.74 -8.20
C THR A 69 5.45 -5.15 -7.47
N ILE A 70 5.21 -4.66 -6.26
CA ILE A 70 6.21 -4.09 -5.36
C ILE A 70 6.19 -4.87 -4.05
N GLU A 71 7.36 -5.30 -3.61
CA GLU A 71 7.53 -5.85 -2.25
C GLU A 71 7.99 -4.73 -1.31
N MET A 72 7.14 -4.41 -0.33
CA MET A 72 7.48 -3.44 0.70
C MET A 72 8.51 -4.06 1.66
N PRO A 73 9.66 -3.41 1.90
CA PRO A 73 10.58 -3.83 2.95
C PRO A 73 9.87 -3.86 4.30
N GLU A 74 10.20 -4.83 5.15
CA GLU A 74 9.66 -4.88 6.53
C GLU A 74 10.09 -3.65 7.34
N GLU A 75 11.29 -3.15 7.06
CA GLU A 75 11.89 -1.97 7.69
C GLU A 75 11.57 -0.67 6.94
N ALA A 76 10.52 -0.64 6.10
CA ALA A 76 10.22 0.55 5.29
C ALA A 76 9.88 1.79 6.13
N GLY A 77 9.46 1.61 7.38
CA GLY A 77 9.13 2.70 8.32
C GLY A 77 7.82 3.44 8.03
N ALA A 78 7.33 3.40 6.79
CA ALA A 78 6.05 3.94 6.38
C ALA A 78 5.36 3.01 5.36
N GLY A 79 4.04 3.09 5.28
CA GLY A 79 3.27 2.41 4.24
C GLY A 79 3.45 3.05 2.87
N LEU A 80 3.01 2.36 1.82
CA LEU A 80 3.03 2.89 0.45
C LEU A 80 1.86 3.85 0.23
N GLY A 81 2.14 5.15 0.21
CA GLY A 81 1.11 6.18 0.02
C GLY A 81 0.72 6.37 -1.44
N ALA A 82 1.70 6.37 -2.35
CA ALA A 82 1.46 6.53 -3.77
C ALA A 82 2.54 5.89 -4.66
N LEU A 83 2.19 5.71 -5.94
CA LEU A 83 3.10 5.35 -7.02
C LEU A 83 2.95 6.32 -8.19
N GLU A 84 4.08 6.64 -8.79
CA GLU A 84 4.15 7.20 -10.12
C GLU A 84 4.79 6.19 -11.07
N ILE A 85 4.13 5.93 -12.20
CA ILE A 85 4.61 5.01 -13.23
C ILE A 85 4.64 5.75 -14.55
N ARG A 86 5.84 5.96 -15.10
CA ARG A 86 6.03 6.76 -16.32
C ARG A 86 6.70 5.97 -17.42
N GLN A 87 6.12 5.95 -18.61
CA GLN A 87 6.83 5.44 -19.78
C GLN A 87 8.03 6.35 -20.10
N ILE A 88 9.21 5.76 -20.21
CA ILE A 88 10.47 6.47 -20.50
C ILE A 88 11.13 6.00 -21.80
N SER A 89 10.70 4.87 -22.36
CA SER A 89 11.17 4.34 -23.64
C SER A 89 10.09 3.46 -24.29
N GLY A 90 10.23 3.20 -25.58
CA GLY A 90 9.36 2.38 -26.42
C GLY A 90 9.06 3.05 -27.76
N ALA A 91 8.74 2.26 -28.77
CA ALA A 91 8.44 2.74 -30.12
C ALA A 91 7.07 3.44 -30.26
N ASP A 92 6.10 3.12 -29.40
CA ASP A 92 4.76 3.73 -29.40
C ASP A 92 4.50 4.56 -28.12
N TRP A 93 4.14 5.83 -28.33
CA TRP A 93 3.84 6.81 -27.28
C TRP A 93 2.36 7.23 -27.26
N ARG A 94 1.49 6.50 -27.97
CA ARG A 94 0.10 6.89 -28.25
C ARG A 94 -0.93 5.91 -27.70
N PHE A 95 -0.57 4.66 -27.41
CA PHE A 95 -1.50 3.73 -26.75
C PHE A 95 -1.92 4.26 -25.37
N SER A 96 -3.19 4.13 -25.02
CA SER A 96 -3.74 4.73 -23.81
C SER A 96 -4.28 3.68 -22.84
N PHE A 97 -4.66 4.13 -21.66
CA PHE A 97 -5.14 3.30 -20.57
C PHE A 97 -6.56 3.69 -20.15
N ASP A 98 -7.31 2.69 -19.69
CA ASP A 98 -8.54 2.86 -18.93
C ASP A 98 -8.17 2.95 -17.45
N ASP A 99 -7.81 4.15 -17.00
CA ASP A 99 -7.39 4.41 -15.63
C ASP A 99 -8.50 4.13 -14.61
N SER A 100 -9.77 4.30 -15.00
CA SER A 100 -10.95 3.96 -14.19
C SER A 100 -11.03 2.47 -13.81
N ARG A 101 -10.34 1.61 -14.57
CA ARG A 101 -10.23 0.17 -14.32
C ARG A 101 -8.91 -0.25 -13.68
N THR A 102 -8.08 0.71 -13.28
CA THR A 102 -6.89 0.42 -12.48
C THR A 102 -7.31 -0.07 -11.11
N ARG A 103 -6.75 -1.20 -10.69
CA ARG A 103 -7.05 -1.86 -9.40
C ARG A 103 -5.78 -2.28 -8.70
N ALA A 104 -5.85 -2.45 -7.39
CA ALA A 104 -4.74 -2.94 -6.59
C ALA A 104 -5.19 -4.03 -5.62
N PHE A 105 -4.27 -4.92 -5.27
CA PHE A 105 -4.50 -6.02 -4.34
C PHE A 105 -3.19 -6.46 -3.69
N LEU A 106 -3.30 -7.14 -2.55
CA LEU A 106 -2.15 -7.77 -1.90
C LEU A 106 -1.79 -9.09 -2.61
N GLY A 107 -0.51 -9.39 -2.72
CA GLY A 107 -0.02 -10.63 -3.34
C GLY A 107 0.38 -10.47 -4.81
N GLN A 108 0.28 -11.57 -5.58
CA GLN A 108 0.77 -11.66 -6.97
C GLN A 108 -0.40 -11.83 -7.96
N PRO A 109 -0.26 -11.50 -9.26
CA PRO A 109 -1.34 -11.52 -10.26
C PRO A 109 -2.18 -12.80 -10.41
N ARG A 110 -1.67 -13.97 -10.00
CA ARG A 110 -2.42 -15.26 -10.02
C ARG A 110 -2.65 -15.83 -8.62
N ARG A 111 -2.40 -15.02 -7.61
CA ARG A 111 -2.52 -15.30 -6.18
C ARG A 111 -2.95 -13.99 -5.52
N GLU A 112 -4.04 -13.44 -6.02
CA GLU A 112 -4.60 -12.19 -5.53
C GLU A 112 -5.16 -12.43 -4.13
N GLY A 113 -4.69 -11.64 -3.18
CA GLY A 113 -5.23 -11.54 -1.84
C GLY A 113 -6.29 -10.45 -1.77
N PRO A 114 -6.52 -9.89 -0.57
CA PRO A 114 -7.50 -8.82 -0.38
C PRO A 114 -7.26 -7.62 -1.31
N PRO A 115 -8.33 -6.99 -1.81
CA PRO A 115 -8.22 -5.77 -2.60
C PRO A 115 -7.67 -4.61 -1.76
N VAL A 116 -6.91 -3.73 -2.41
CA VAL A 116 -6.40 -2.49 -1.83
C VAL A 116 -7.12 -1.33 -2.50
N PRO A 117 -7.82 -0.45 -1.75
CA PRO A 117 -8.41 0.75 -2.32
C PRO A 117 -7.38 1.60 -3.05
N VAL A 118 -7.72 2.06 -4.26
CA VAL A 118 -6.81 2.81 -5.12
C VAL A 118 -7.56 3.94 -5.81
N GLN A 119 -6.88 5.07 -5.99
CA GLN A 119 -7.30 6.13 -6.89
C GLN A 119 -6.21 6.28 -7.95
N ALA A 120 -6.58 6.22 -9.22
CA ALA A 120 -5.63 6.27 -10.32
C ALA A 120 -6.04 7.35 -11.32
N SER A 121 -5.04 7.96 -11.94
CA SER A 121 -5.21 8.82 -13.10
C SER A 121 -4.07 8.57 -14.08
N PHE A 122 -4.37 8.64 -15.37
CA PHE A 122 -3.37 8.60 -16.43
C PHE A 122 -3.33 9.92 -17.19
N ASN A 123 -2.13 10.43 -17.47
CA ASN A 123 -1.92 11.60 -18.31
C ASN A 123 -1.20 11.19 -19.60
N ASP A 124 -1.91 11.20 -20.73
CA ASP A 124 -1.36 10.78 -22.02
C ASP A 124 -0.15 11.63 -22.46
N ALA A 125 -0.18 12.94 -22.24
CA ALA A 125 0.88 13.85 -22.69
C ALA A 125 2.24 13.58 -22.00
N SER A 126 2.21 13.27 -20.71
CA SER A 126 3.41 12.96 -19.90
C SER A 126 3.64 11.46 -19.71
N ARG A 127 2.76 10.62 -20.25
CA ARG A 127 2.76 9.15 -20.11
C ARG A 127 2.89 8.68 -18.67
N LEU A 128 2.22 9.39 -17.76
CA LEU A 128 2.38 9.23 -16.32
C LEU A 128 1.09 8.75 -15.70
N PHE A 129 1.17 7.62 -15.01
CA PHE A 129 0.20 7.23 -14.02
C PHE A 129 0.51 7.90 -12.68
N ARG A 130 -0.53 8.43 -12.04
CA ARG A 130 -0.51 8.76 -10.62
C ARG A 130 -1.50 7.88 -9.90
N ILE A 131 -1.00 7.12 -8.94
CA ILE A 131 -1.76 6.11 -8.20
C ILE A 131 -1.59 6.42 -6.72
N SER A 132 -2.68 6.64 -5.99
CA SER A 132 -2.66 6.83 -4.54
C SER A 132 -3.43 5.71 -3.84
N PHE A 133 -3.00 5.40 -2.61
CA PHE A 133 -3.61 4.39 -1.76
C PHE A 133 -4.24 5.07 -0.54
N PRO A 134 -5.58 5.31 -0.54
CA PRO A 134 -6.27 5.90 0.61
C PRO A 134 -6.10 5.08 1.89
N THR A 135 -5.91 3.77 1.74
CA THR A 135 -5.49 2.86 2.81
C THR A 135 -4.13 2.27 2.43
N PRO A 136 -3.02 2.88 2.87
CA PRO A 136 -1.68 2.50 2.44
C PRO A 136 -1.33 1.04 2.80
N PRO A 137 -0.82 0.23 1.84
CA PRO A 137 -0.17 -1.04 2.14
C PRO A 137 0.98 -0.85 3.14
N THR A 138 1.06 -1.72 4.14
CA THR A 138 2.04 -1.64 5.23
C THR A 138 3.39 -2.24 4.84
N PRO A 139 4.47 -1.94 5.60
CA PRO A 139 5.74 -2.66 5.49
C PRO A 139 5.57 -4.18 5.51
N GLY A 140 6.42 -4.89 4.76
CA GLY A 140 6.40 -6.36 4.62
C GLY A 140 5.33 -6.90 3.65
N GLN A 141 4.37 -6.10 3.21
CA GLN A 141 3.36 -6.55 2.25
C GLN A 141 3.88 -6.57 0.81
N ILE A 142 3.34 -7.50 0.02
CA ILE A 142 3.48 -7.50 -1.43
C ILE A 142 2.23 -6.83 -1.99
N VAL A 143 2.38 -5.72 -2.71
CA VAL A 143 1.26 -5.06 -3.37
C VAL A 143 1.42 -5.19 -4.88
N THR A 144 0.32 -5.42 -5.59
CA THR A 144 0.28 -5.41 -7.05
C THR A 144 -0.76 -4.41 -7.51
N VAL A 145 -0.38 -3.55 -8.46
CA VAL A 145 -1.30 -2.69 -9.22
C VAL A 145 -1.48 -3.30 -10.60
N ALA A 146 -2.73 -3.52 -11.02
CA ALA A 146 -3.08 -3.92 -12.37
C ALA A 146 -3.52 -2.69 -13.16
N LEU A 147 -2.69 -2.29 -14.14
CA LEU A 147 -2.99 -1.22 -15.08
C LEU A 147 -3.74 -1.79 -16.28
N ARG A 148 -4.78 -1.10 -16.73
CA ARG A 148 -5.64 -1.57 -17.82
C ARG A 148 -5.40 -0.76 -19.10
N PRO A 149 -4.59 -1.23 -20.06
CA PRO A 149 -4.52 -0.60 -21.38
C PRO A 149 -5.85 -0.83 -22.16
N TRP A 150 -6.21 0.10 -23.06
CA TRP A 150 -7.28 -0.15 -24.04
C TRP A 150 -6.88 -1.25 -25.03
N SER A 151 -5.62 -1.22 -25.46
CA SER A 151 -4.93 -2.26 -26.20
C SER A 151 -3.44 -2.15 -25.93
N ASN A 152 -2.71 -3.23 -26.18
CA ASN A 152 -1.26 -3.18 -26.26
C ASN A 152 -0.80 -2.14 -27.30
N PRO A 153 0.45 -1.67 -27.18
CA PRO A 153 1.07 -0.77 -28.15
C PRO A 153 0.98 -1.27 -29.59
N SER A 154 0.99 -0.34 -30.55
CA SER A 154 0.89 -0.65 -31.98
C SER A 154 2.20 -1.16 -32.60
N SER A 155 3.32 -1.06 -31.86
CA SER A 155 4.65 -1.38 -32.36
C SER A 155 5.32 -2.40 -31.44
N ALA A 156 5.91 -3.45 -32.01
CA ALA A 156 6.73 -4.38 -31.25
C ALA A 156 8.01 -3.69 -30.78
N ASP A 157 8.29 -3.75 -29.47
CA ASP A 157 9.48 -3.17 -28.85
C ASP A 157 9.58 -3.61 -27.37
N VAL A 158 10.67 -3.25 -26.72
CA VAL A 158 10.80 -3.26 -25.26
C VAL A 158 10.46 -1.88 -24.70
N TYR A 159 9.28 -1.76 -24.12
CA TYR A 159 8.81 -0.58 -23.44
C TYR A 159 9.40 -0.52 -22.03
N GLN A 160 9.82 0.67 -21.61
CA GLN A 160 10.40 0.88 -20.28
C GLN A 160 9.58 1.87 -19.47
N PHE A 161 9.37 1.56 -18.20
CA PHE A 161 8.60 2.37 -17.28
C PHE A 161 9.41 2.69 -16.02
N SER A 162 9.63 3.97 -15.73
CA SER A 162 10.16 4.41 -14.44
C SER A 162 9.08 4.29 -13.37
N VAL A 163 9.41 3.67 -12.23
CA VAL A 163 8.50 3.51 -11.09
C VAL A 163 9.08 4.22 -9.88
N VAL A 164 8.30 5.16 -9.35
CA VAL A 164 8.63 5.95 -8.16
C VAL A 164 7.58 5.68 -7.10
N ALA A 165 8.01 5.47 -5.86
CA ALA A 165 7.17 5.25 -4.70
C ALA A 165 7.23 6.43 -3.73
N PHE A 166 6.11 6.70 -3.08
CA PHE A 166 5.97 7.73 -2.07
C PHE A 166 5.47 7.10 -0.78
N PRO A 167 6.09 7.40 0.37
CA PRO A 167 5.59 6.94 1.66
C PRO A 167 4.26 7.61 2.00
N ALA A 168 3.46 6.96 2.84
CA ALA A 168 2.25 7.55 3.38
C ALA A 168 2.57 8.53 4.51
N GLY A 169 2.12 9.78 4.39
CA GLY A 169 2.29 10.82 5.40
C GLY A 169 2.39 12.22 4.76
N PRO A 170 2.57 13.28 5.57
CA PRO A 170 2.71 14.65 5.05
C PRO A 170 3.99 14.81 4.22
N ASN A 171 3.89 15.64 3.17
CA ASN A 171 4.96 16.01 2.23
C ASN A 171 5.89 14.84 1.85
N PRO A 172 5.39 13.76 1.24
CA PRO A 172 6.18 12.55 1.08
C PRO A 172 7.39 12.73 0.14
N VAL A 173 8.54 12.19 0.54
CA VAL A 173 9.76 12.16 -0.27
C VAL A 173 9.65 11.04 -1.31
N ALA A 174 9.70 11.40 -2.58
CA ALA A 174 9.75 10.47 -3.70
C ALA A 174 11.00 9.57 -3.62
N GLN A 175 10.83 8.27 -3.88
CA GLN A 175 11.92 7.30 -3.96
C GLN A 175 11.80 6.47 -5.24
N GLN A 176 12.89 6.42 -6.02
CA GLN A 176 12.93 5.57 -7.21
C GLN A 176 12.95 4.10 -6.80
N VAL A 177 11.99 3.31 -7.28
CA VAL A 177 11.94 1.86 -7.05
C VAL A 177 12.78 1.14 -8.11
N GLY A 178 12.63 1.53 -9.37
CA GLY A 178 13.39 0.95 -10.47
C GLY A 178 12.78 1.25 -11.84
N ILE A 179 13.31 0.58 -12.87
CA ILE A 179 12.80 0.64 -14.25
C ILE A 179 12.22 -0.74 -14.60
N ALA A 180 10.92 -0.77 -14.87
CA ALA A 180 10.24 -1.95 -15.40
C ALA A 180 10.43 -2.07 -16.91
N ARG A 181 10.43 -3.31 -17.41
CA ARG A 181 10.51 -3.63 -18.84
C ARG A 181 9.31 -4.46 -19.26
N MET A 182 8.71 -4.11 -20.39
CA MET A 182 7.61 -4.81 -21.02
C MET A 182 7.94 -5.08 -22.48
N SER A 183 8.08 -6.34 -22.85
CA SER A 183 8.26 -6.74 -24.24
C SER A 183 6.90 -6.89 -24.91
N ILE A 184 6.74 -6.24 -26.06
CA ILE A 184 5.63 -6.42 -26.98
C ILE A 184 6.20 -6.98 -28.29
N TYR A 185 5.56 -8.03 -28.79
CA TYR A 185 5.99 -8.78 -29.96
C TYR A 185 5.03 -8.55 -31.12
N GLU A 186 5.53 -8.75 -32.33
CA GLU A 186 4.67 -8.81 -33.51
C GLU A 186 3.67 -9.96 -33.40
N LEU A 187 2.50 -9.78 -34.00
CA LEU A 187 1.60 -10.89 -34.24
C LEU A 187 2.22 -11.75 -35.34
N VAL A 188 2.58 -12.99 -35.02
CA VAL A 188 3.04 -13.95 -36.03
C VAL A 188 1.82 -14.74 -36.49
N ASP A 189 1.34 -14.44 -37.69
CA ASP A 189 0.35 -15.29 -38.35
C ASP A 189 1.04 -16.58 -38.82
N PHE A 190 0.47 -17.74 -38.43
CA PHE A 190 0.92 -19.07 -38.87
C PHE A 190 0.03 -19.60 -39.99
#